data_AF-A0ABD0NCS7-F1
#
_entry.id   AF-A0ABD0NCS7-F1
#
_cell.length_a   1.000
_cell.length_b   1.000
_cell.length_c   1.000
_cell.angle_alpha   90.00
_cell.angle_beta   90.00
_cell.angle_gamma   90.00
#
_symmetry.space_group_name_H-M   'P 1'
#
loop_
_entity.id
_entity.type
_entity.pdbx_description
1 polymer ?
#
loop_
_entity_poly.entity_id
_entity_poly.type
_entity_poly.pdbx_seq_one_letter_code
_entity_poly.pdbx_strand_id
1 'polypeptide(L)'
;DHVQHVRRVLQRLLENGLFVKAEKCVFHAQSIPFLGYIVSSEGIRMDPDKVKAVVDWPTPDSRKALQRFLGFANFYRRFIRNFSQLAAPLTALTSSKTTFRWSDAANVAFSNLKSRFVSAPILVAPDPTRQFVVE
;
A
#
# COMPACT_ATOMS: atom_id res chain seq x y z
N ASP A 1 10.98 -5.53 27.63
CA ASP A 1 11.39 -6.12 26.33
C ASP A 1 11.81 -5.10 25.27
N HIS A 2 10.99 -4.11 24.89
CA HIS A 2 11.29 -3.17 23.79
C HIS A 2 12.66 -2.46 23.91
N VAL A 3 12.97 -1.84 25.06
CA VAL A 3 14.25 -1.14 25.30
C VAL A 3 15.46 -2.06 25.08
N GLN A 4 15.36 -3.32 25.53
CA GLN A 4 16.45 -4.29 25.37
C GLN A 4 16.66 -4.65 23.89
N HIS A 5 15.59 -4.83 23.12
CA HIS A 5 15.68 -5.08 21.68
C HIS A 5 16.29 -3.90 20.93
N VAL A 6 15.84 -2.67 21.22
CA VAL A 6 16.40 -1.46 20.61
C VAL A 6 17.89 -1.34 20.90
N ARG A 7 18.32 -1.54 22.16
CA ARG A 7 19.75 -1.52 22.53
C ARG A 7 20.57 -2.54 21.76
N ARG A 8 20.07 -3.78 21.63
CA ARG A 8 20.75 -4.84 20.86
C ARG A 8 20.92 -4.47 19.38
N VAL A 9 19.88 -3.88 18.77
CA VAL A 9 19.95 -3.43 17.36
C VAL A 9 20.97 -2.30 17.22
N LEU A 10 20.91 -1.28 18.08
CA LEU A 10 21.85 -0.15 18.04
C LEU A 10 23.29 -0.59 18.29
N GLN A 11 23.51 -1.53 19.20
CA GLN A 11 24.82 -2.12 19.46
C GLN A 11 25.36 -2.82 18.21
N ARG A 12 24.55 -3.67 17.55
CA ARG A 12 24.99 -4.32 16.31
C ARG A 12 25.31 -3.34 15.19
N LEU A 13 24.53 -2.26 15.07
CA LEU A 13 24.84 -1.20 14.10
C LEU A 13 26.20 -0.57 14.40
N LEU A 14 26.44 -0.21 15.67
CA LEU A 14 27.71 0.37 16.11
C LEU A 14 28.91 -0.56 15.86
N GLU A 15 28.79 -1.85 16.20
CA GLU A 15 29.82 -2.87 15.98
C GLU A 15 30.20 -3.01 14.50
N ASN A 16 29.28 -2.67 13.58
CA ASN A 16 29.50 -2.71 12.13
C ASN A 16 29.78 -1.32 11.52
N GLY A 17 30.04 -0.29 12.35
CA GLY A 17 30.31 1.07 11.86
C GLY A 17 29.12 1.75 11.19
N LEU A 18 27.89 1.31 11.47
CA LEU A 18 26.65 1.91 10.97
C LEU A 18 26.07 2.87 12.01
N PHE A 19 25.72 4.08 11.56
CA PHE A 19 25.18 5.13 12.41
C PHE A 19 23.73 5.47 12.03
N VAL A 20 22.90 5.69 13.04
CA VAL A 20 21.51 6.12 12.85
C VAL A 20 21.39 7.62 13.00
N LYS A 21 20.58 8.26 12.15
CA LYS A 21 20.25 9.68 12.29
C LYS A 21 19.13 9.83 13.32
N ALA A 22 19.46 10.29 14.54
CA ALA A 22 18.53 10.38 15.66
C ALA A 22 17.23 11.12 15.32
N GLU A 23 17.31 12.21 14.54
CA GLU A 23 16.14 13.00 14.07
C GLU A 23 15.11 12.19 13.26
N LYS A 24 15.52 11.07 12.65
CA LYS A 24 14.64 10.19 11.86
C LYS A 24 14.18 8.96 12.65
N CYS A 25 14.67 8.78 13.88
CA CYS A 25 14.32 7.65 14.71
C CYS A 25 13.09 7.98 15.55
N VAL A 26 12.13 7.05 15.57
CA VAL A 26 10.97 7.12 16.45
C VAL A 26 10.99 5.87 17.32
N PHE A 27 10.98 6.05 18.63
CA PHE A 27 11.02 4.97 19.62
C PHE A 27 9.75 4.98 20.47
N HIS A 28 9.33 3.83 21.00
CA HIS A 28 8.18 3.71 21.90
C HIS A 28 6.86 4.28 21.36
N ALA A 29 6.65 4.27 20.04
CA ALA A 29 5.40 4.72 19.43
C ALA A 29 4.37 3.59 19.32
N GLN A 30 3.10 3.92 19.55
CA GLN A 30 1.98 2.99 19.36
C GLN A 30 1.62 2.79 17.88
N SER A 31 1.99 3.75 17.03
CA SER A 31 1.85 3.66 15.57
C SER A 31 3.04 4.31 14.88
N ILE A 32 3.53 3.71 13.80
CA ILE A 32 4.68 4.25 13.04
C ILE A 32 4.49 4.05 11.53
N PRO A 33 4.87 5.04 10.70
CA PRO A 33 4.97 4.83 9.26
C PRO A 33 6.13 3.88 8.94
N PHE A 34 5.86 2.85 8.15
CA PHE A 34 6.84 1.87 7.72
C PHE A 34 6.52 1.33 6.32
N LEU A 35 7.42 1.54 5.37
CA LEU A 35 7.32 1.06 3.98
C LEU A 35 5.97 1.38 3.28
N GLY A 36 5.43 2.58 3.50
CA GLY A 36 4.13 2.99 2.92
C GLY A 36 2.90 2.49 3.67
N TYR A 37 3.08 1.89 4.84
CA TYR A 37 2.00 1.50 5.74
C TYR A 37 2.10 2.27 7.05
N ILE A 38 1.00 2.33 7.79
CA ILE A 38 1.02 2.63 9.22
C ILE A 38 0.90 1.30 9.97
N VAL A 39 1.92 0.98 10.76
CA VAL A 39 1.95 -0.21 11.62
C VAL A 39 1.57 0.21 13.02
N SER A 40 0.64 -0.52 13.65
CA SER A 40 0.15 -0.26 15.00
C SER A 40 -0.19 -1.57 15.71
N SER A 41 -0.57 -1.48 16.99
CA SER A 41 -1.08 -2.63 17.75
C SER A 41 -2.36 -3.25 17.17
N GLU A 42 -3.16 -2.47 16.43
CA GLU A 42 -4.40 -2.94 15.78
C GLU A 42 -4.12 -3.69 14.46
N GLY A 43 -2.90 -3.55 13.93
CA GLY A 43 -2.50 -4.11 12.65
C GLY A 43 -1.88 -3.06 11.72
N ILE A 44 -2.01 -3.32 10.43
CA ILE A 44 -1.39 -2.59 9.33
C ILE A 44 -2.50 -1.91 8.52
N ARG A 45 -2.36 -0.62 8.27
CA ARG A 45 -3.23 0.16 7.37
C ARG A 45 -2.40 0.88 6.31
N MET A 46 -3.05 1.31 5.23
CA MET A 46 -2.41 2.19 4.26
C MET A 46 -2.01 3.52 4.91
N ASP A 47 -0.89 4.08 4.47
CA ASP A 47 -0.52 5.45 4.82
C ASP A 47 -1.55 6.45 4.26
N PRO A 48 -2.18 7.31 5.11
CA PRO A 48 -3.16 8.30 4.66
C PRO A 48 -2.67 9.23 3.56
N ASP A 49 -1.38 9.57 3.55
CA ASP A 49 -0.80 10.42 2.50
C ASP A 49 -0.77 9.69 1.15
N LYS A 50 -0.58 8.37 1.18
CA LYS A 50 -0.61 7.49 0.00
C LYS A 50 -2.03 7.26 -0.49
N VAL A 51 -3.00 7.16 0.42
CA VAL A 51 -4.43 7.11 0.08
C VAL A 51 -4.86 8.42 -0.58
N LYS A 52 -4.49 9.57 0.01
CA LYS A 52 -4.80 10.88 -0.54
C LYS A 52 -4.24 11.06 -1.96
N ALA A 53 -2.99 10.65 -2.18
CA ALA A 53 -2.37 10.69 -3.51
C ALA A 53 -3.16 9.86 -4.56
N VAL A 54 -3.80 8.76 -4.15
CA VAL A 54 -4.68 7.97 -5.04
C VAL A 54 -6.00 8.67 -5.31
N VAL A 55 -6.62 9.26 -4.28
CA VAL A 55 -7.87 10.00 -4.43
C VAL A 55 -7.69 11.18 -5.39
N ASP A 56 -6.60 11.93 -5.23
CA ASP A 56 -6.27 13.11 -6.01
C ASP A 56 -5.64 12.76 -7.38
N TRP A 57 -5.43 11.48 -7.68
CA TRP A 57 -4.74 11.05 -8.90
C TRP A 57 -5.51 11.48 -10.15
N PRO A 58 -4.91 12.23 -11.09
CA PRO A 58 -5.62 12.68 -12.28
C PRO A 58 -6.05 11.50 -13.16
N THR A 59 -7.14 11.66 -13.91
CA THR A 59 -7.56 10.64 -14.89
C THR A 59 -6.43 10.41 -15.90
N PRO A 60 -5.94 9.17 -16.06
CA PRO A 60 -4.85 8.88 -16.98
C PRO A 60 -5.21 9.22 -18.44
N ASP A 61 -4.38 10.05 -19.06
CA ASP A 61 -4.51 10.49 -20.45
C ASP A 61 -3.78 9.57 -21.45
N SER A 62 -2.98 8.64 -20.94
CA SER A 62 -2.09 7.81 -21.73
C SER A 62 -1.88 6.44 -21.09
N ARG A 63 -1.50 5.46 -21.92
CA ARG A 63 -1.16 4.10 -21.46
C ARG A 63 -0.09 4.13 -20.37
N LYS A 64 0.94 4.98 -20.52
CA LYS A 64 2.02 5.13 -19.53
C LYS A 64 1.50 5.71 -18.22
N ALA A 65 0.65 6.74 -18.26
CA ALA A 65 0.02 7.28 -17.06
C ALA A 65 -0.83 6.23 -16.33
N LEU A 66 -1.58 5.42 -17.09
CA LEU A 66 -2.40 4.35 -16.52
C LEU A 66 -1.55 3.24 -15.88
N GLN A 67 -0.46 2.84 -16.53
CA GLN A 67 0.48 1.86 -15.96
C GLN A 67 1.10 2.35 -14.64
N ARG A 68 1.42 3.64 -14.53
CA ARG A 68 1.91 4.24 -13.27
C ARG A 68 0.88 4.13 -12.15
N PHE A 69 -0.37 4.47 -12.44
CA PHE A 69 -1.47 4.33 -11.50
C PHE A 69 -1.66 2.86 -11.06
N LEU A 70 -1.75 1.93 -12.02
CA LEU A 70 -1.94 0.51 -11.71
C LEU A 70 -0.76 -0.08 -10.95
N GLY A 71 0.47 0.31 -11.26
CA GLY A 71 1.66 -0.09 -10.53
C GLY A 71 1.61 0.32 -9.06
N PHE A 72 1.21 1.57 -8.80
CA PHE A 72 0.98 2.05 -7.43
C PHE A 72 -0.17 1.32 -6.75
N ALA A 73 -1.31 1.21 -7.42
CA ALA A 73 -2.50 0.60 -6.85
C ALA A 73 -2.27 -0.88 -6.49
N ASN A 74 -1.48 -1.59 -7.30
CA ASN A 74 -1.14 -2.99 -7.08
C ASN A 74 -0.31 -3.22 -5.81
N PHE A 75 0.49 -2.25 -5.36
CA PHE A 75 1.21 -2.34 -4.07
C PHE A 75 0.25 -2.53 -2.89
N TYR A 76 -0.93 -1.91 -2.97
CA TYR A 76 -1.96 -1.92 -1.94
C TYR A 76 -3.09 -2.93 -2.20
N ARG A 77 -2.97 -3.79 -3.22
CA ARG A 77 -4.02 -4.74 -3.62
C ARG A 77 -4.57 -5.60 -2.48
N ARG A 78 -3.73 -5.92 -1.48
CA ARG A 78 -4.09 -6.76 -0.32
C ARG A 78 -5.23 -6.20 0.54
N PHE A 79 -5.46 -4.90 0.47
CA PHE A 79 -6.52 -4.20 1.21
C PHE A 79 -7.83 -4.11 0.42
N ILE A 80 -7.80 -4.44 -0.87
CA ILE A 80 -8.94 -4.22 -1.77
C ILE A 80 -9.46 -5.58 -2.21
N ARG A 81 -10.64 -5.95 -1.69
CA ARG A 81 -11.34 -7.18 -2.10
C ARG A 81 -11.61 -7.13 -3.61
N ASN A 82 -11.35 -8.24 -4.29
CA ASN A 82 -11.53 -8.42 -5.73
C ASN A 82 -10.78 -7.39 -6.60
N PHE A 83 -9.61 -6.91 -6.14
CA PHE A 83 -8.81 -5.91 -6.85
C PHE A 83 -8.62 -6.22 -8.34
N SER A 84 -8.27 -7.46 -8.68
CA SER A 84 -8.04 -7.87 -10.08
C SER A 84 -9.28 -7.72 -10.96
N GLN A 85 -10.48 -8.01 -10.43
CA GLN A 85 -11.73 -7.85 -11.16
C GLN A 85 -12.05 -6.37 -11.36
N LEU A 86 -11.89 -5.55 -10.32
CA LEU A 86 -12.10 -4.10 -10.38
C LEU A 86 -11.12 -3.42 -11.35
N ALA A 87 -9.87 -3.87 -11.38
CA ALA A 87 -8.82 -3.34 -12.23
C ALA A 87 -8.83 -3.93 -13.66
N ALA A 88 -9.67 -4.91 -13.97
CA ALA A 88 -9.68 -5.59 -15.26
C ALA A 88 -9.94 -4.64 -16.45
N PRO A 89 -10.92 -3.71 -16.40
CA PRO A 89 -11.17 -2.75 -17.48
C PRO A 89 -9.97 -1.83 -17.73
N LEU A 90 -9.24 -1.47 -16.66
CA LEU A 90 -8.03 -0.65 -16.75
C LEU A 90 -6.85 -1.44 -17.30
N THR A 91 -6.66 -2.67 -16.83
CA THR A 91 -5.58 -3.56 -17.29
C THR A 91 -5.72 -3.84 -18.79
N ALA A 92 -6.95 -4.02 -19.29
CA ALA A 92 -7.21 -4.21 -20.72
C ALA A 92 -6.65 -3.06 -21.58
N LEU A 93 -6.77 -1.81 -21.11
CA LEU A 93 -6.24 -0.62 -21.79
C LEU A 93 -4.70 -0.55 -21.79
N THR A 94 -4.02 -1.35 -20.97
CA THR A 94 -2.55 -1.42 -20.96
C THR A 94 -1.96 -2.31 -22.06
N SER A 95 -2.79 -3.09 -22.75
CA SER A 95 -2.36 -3.99 -23.83
C SER A 95 -1.80 -3.21 -25.02
N SER A 96 -0.68 -3.67 -25.57
CA SER A 96 -0.10 -3.12 -26.81
C SER A 96 -1.01 -3.35 -28.02
N LYS A 97 -1.85 -4.39 -27.99
CA LYS A 97 -2.78 -4.76 -29.07
C LYS A 97 -4.02 -3.86 -29.15
N THR A 98 -4.28 -3.04 -28.11
CA THR A 98 -5.49 -2.23 -28.01
C THR A 98 -5.14 -0.75 -28.08
N THR A 99 -5.80 0.00 -28.95
CA THR A 99 -5.66 1.47 -28.97
C THR A 99 -6.10 2.04 -27.62
N PHE A 100 -5.27 2.88 -27.02
CA PHE A 100 -5.61 3.51 -25.74
C PHE A 100 -6.77 4.49 -25.98
N ARG A 101 -7.95 4.14 -25.47
CA ARG A 101 -9.14 4.99 -25.45
C ARG A 101 -9.77 4.87 -24.08
N TRP A 102 -9.85 5.98 -23.36
CA TRP A 102 -10.55 6.01 -22.08
C TRP A 102 -12.04 5.77 -22.32
N SER A 103 -12.58 4.71 -21.73
CA SER A 103 -13.98 4.30 -21.88
C SER A 103 -14.77 4.57 -20.60
N ASP A 104 -16.10 4.55 -20.68
CA ASP A 104 -16.95 4.68 -19.49
C ASP A 104 -16.69 3.55 -18.50
N ALA A 105 -16.44 2.33 -18.99
CA ALA A 105 -16.07 1.19 -18.15
C ALA A 105 -14.74 1.43 -17.41
N ALA A 106 -13.75 2.04 -18.07
CA ALA A 106 -12.50 2.44 -17.43
C ALA A 106 -12.72 3.55 -16.40
N ASN A 107 -13.58 4.53 -16.70
CA ASN A 107 -13.91 5.60 -15.77
C ASN A 107 -14.58 5.08 -14.49
N VAL A 108 -15.53 4.15 -14.64
CA VAL A 108 -16.19 3.46 -13.51
C VAL A 108 -15.18 2.63 -12.72
N ALA A 109 -14.32 1.85 -13.39
CA ALA A 109 -13.29 1.06 -12.73
C ALA A 109 -12.30 1.93 -11.94
N PHE A 110 -11.86 3.04 -12.51
CA PHE A 110 -10.95 4.00 -11.88
C PHE A 110 -11.58 4.64 -10.64
N SER A 111 -12.83 5.10 -10.75
CA SER A 111 -13.57 5.71 -9.64
C SER A 111 -13.85 4.70 -8.52
N ASN A 112 -14.21 3.47 -8.88
CA ASN A 112 -14.41 2.38 -7.92
C ASN A 112 -13.10 1.99 -7.22
N LEU A 113 -11.96 1.95 -7.91
CA LEU A 113 -10.69 1.70 -7.24
C LEU A 113 -10.38 2.81 -6.25
N LYS A 114 -10.49 4.08 -6.64
CA LYS A 114 -10.27 5.21 -5.73
C LYS A 114 -11.15 5.14 -4.48
N SER A 115 -12.44 4.82 -4.60
CA SER A 115 -13.32 4.69 -3.43
C SER A 115 -12.91 3.54 -2.51
N ARG A 116 -12.43 2.42 -3.06
CA ARG A 116 -11.90 1.30 -2.25
C ARG A 116 -10.61 1.63 -1.51
N PHE A 117 -9.78 2.54 -2.02
CA PHE A 117 -8.62 3.04 -1.30
C PHE A 117 -9.01 3.84 -0.05
N VAL A 118 -10.12 4.59 -0.12
CA VAL A 118 -10.64 5.36 1.02
C VAL A 118 -11.29 4.44 2.06
N SER A 119 -12.05 3.43 1.62
CA SER A 119 -12.76 2.51 2.50
C SER A 119 -11.93 1.28 2.91
N ALA A 120 -10.61 1.31 2.75
CA ALA A 120 -9.76 0.15 2.96
C ALA A 120 -9.74 -0.27 4.45
N PRO A 121 -9.90 -1.57 4.76
CA PRO A 121 -9.88 -2.05 6.13
C PRO A 121 -8.47 -2.06 6.73
N ILE A 122 -8.38 -2.20 8.05
CA ILE A 122 -7.14 -2.53 8.75
C ILE A 122 -6.87 -4.03 8.56
N LEU A 123 -5.64 -4.39 8.19
CA LEU A 123 -5.22 -5.79 8.10
C LEU A 123 -4.47 -6.20 9.36
N VAL A 124 -4.93 -7.25 10.01
CA VAL A 124 -4.30 -7.79 11.21
C VAL A 124 -3.18 -8.76 10.83
N ALA A 125 -2.14 -8.84 11.66
CA ALA A 125 -1.11 -9.85 11.48
C ALA A 125 -1.71 -11.26 11.58
N PRO A 126 -1.31 -12.21 10.71
CA PRO A 126 -1.84 -13.56 10.77
C PRO A 126 -1.45 -14.23 12.09
N ASP A 127 -2.43 -14.79 12.78
CA ASP A 127 -2.23 -15.55 14.01
C ASP A 127 -2.06 -17.04 13.64
N PRO A 128 -0.83 -17.60 13.73
CA PRO A 128 -0.57 -18.99 13.33
C PRO A 128 -1.27 -20.01 14.23
N THR A 129 -1.83 -19.60 15.37
CA THR A 129 -2.56 -20.48 16.29
C THR A 129 -4.04 -20.61 15.93
N ARG A 130 -4.54 -19.81 14.99
CA ARG A 130 -5.94 -19.84 14.52
C ARG A 130 -6.07 -20.53 13.17
N GLN A 131 -7.25 -21.08 12.90
CA GLN A 131 -7.57 -21.65 11.58
C GLN A 131 -7.63 -20.54 10.52
N PHE A 132 -6.96 -20.78 9.39
CA PHE A 132 -7.06 -19.93 8.20
C PHE A 132 -8.20 -20.41 7.31
N VAL A 133 -8.98 -19.47 6.77
CA VAL A 133 -10.02 -19.71 5.77
C VAL A 133 -9.64 -18.94 4.50
N VAL A 134 -9.74 -19.61 3.36
CA VAL A 134 -9.49 -19.03 2.04
C VAL A 134 -10.81 -19.02 1.28
N GLU A 135 -11.24 -17.83 0.83
CA GLU A 135 -12.44 -17.61 -0.01
C GLU A 135 -12.06 -17.39 -1.48
#